data_AF-A0A8C3UNG9-F1
#
_entry.id   AF-A0A8C3UNG9-F1
#
_cell.length_a   1.000
_cell.length_b   1.000
_cell.length_c   1.000
_cell.angle_alpha   90.00
_cell.angle_beta   90.00
_cell.angle_gamma   90.00
#
_symmetry.space_group_name_H-M   'P 1'
#
loop_
_entity.id
_entity.type
_entity.pdbx_description
1 polymer ?
#
loop_
_entity_poly.entity_id
_entity_poly.type
_entity_poly.pdbx_seq_one_letter_code
_entity_poly.pdbx_strand_id
1 'polypeptide(L)'
;MAAVSVFPSQRELGAALARLVTEAAAEAVASSGRFTLGLSGGSLVALLARELPPALSAAPGADPSRWLVAFCDERLVPPEHPESTGGAYRSQVFSQLPPPGPQVLSVSPELGPAAAARDYEEQLRKAFPGPAVPQFDLLLLGLGPDGHTCSLFPGHALLQEQHSLVGFLEDSPKPPPRRVTMTLPLLNSARRVLLVAAGASKAPVLKVWGEILGIWAKSGIWGEIGGVGVKIWDFRVKFWEFWGEILGILGLNLGFLG
;
A
#
# COMPACT_ATOMS: atom_id res chain seq x y z
N MET A 1 3.44 -13.13 -12.54
CA MET A 1 2.72 -14.11 -11.69
C MET A 1 2.62 -13.53 -10.31
N ALA A 2 1.46 -13.63 -9.66
CA ALA A 2 1.32 -13.24 -8.28
C ALA A 2 1.96 -14.31 -7.38
N ALA A 3 2.77 -13.89 -6.43
CA ALA A 3 3.41 -14.80 -5.46
C ALA A 3 2.76 -14.60 -4.08
N VAL A 4 2.55 -15.72 -3.38
CA VAL A 4 2.03 -15.74 -2.01
C VAL A 4 3.10 -16.30 -1.08
N SER A 5 3.50 -15.49 -0.10
CA SER A 5 4.43 -15.91 0.96
C SER A 5 3.71 -15.89 2.31
N VAL A 6 3.89 -16.97 3.08
CA VAL A 6 3.31 -17.16 4.41
C VAL A 6 4.45 -17.32 5.41
N PHE A 7 4.32 -16.68 6.56
CA PHE A 7 5.35 -16.68 7.61
C PHE A 7 4.72 -17.11 8.93
N PRO A 8 5.42 -17.95 9.72
CA PRO A 8 4.85 -18.49 10.95
C PRO A 8 4.77 -17.44 12.07
N SER A 9 5.44 -16.30 11.92
CA SER A 9 5.43 -15.22 12.92
C SER A 9 5.48 -13.82 12.29
N GLN A 10 5.01 -12.81 13.03
CA GLN A 10 5.19 -11.40 12.64
C GLN A 10 6.67 -10.98 12.58
N ARG A 11 7.55 -11.71 13.27
CA ARG A 11 8.99 -11.47 13.23
C ARG A 11 9.56 -11.85 11.87
N GLU A 12 9.30 -13.07 11.43
CA GLU A 12 9.76 -13.55 10.13
C GLU A 12 9.10 -12.81 8.97
N LEU A 13 7.81 -12.47 9.09
CA LEU A 13 7.11 -11.61 8.15
C LEU A 13 7.83 -10.27 8.00
N GLY A 14 8.11 -9.60 9.13
CA GLY A 14 8.75 -8.29 9.11
C GLY A 14 10.17 -8.34 8.56
N ALA A 15 10.97 -9.35 8.92
CA ALA A 15 12.31 -9.55 8.40
C ALA A 15 12.31 -9.80 6.88
N ALA A 16 11.38 -10.63 6.39
CA ALA A 16 11.22 -10.87 4.96
C ALA A 16 10.73 -9.62 4.21
N LEU A 17 9.79 -8.87 4.78
CA LEU A 17 9.32 -7.61 4.22
C LEU A 17 10.45 -6.58 4.11
N ALA A 18 11.23 -6.41 5.18
CA ALA A 18 12.37 -5.49 5.19
C ALA A 18 13.41 -5.87 4.12
N ARG A 19 13.70 -7.16 3.97
CA ARG A 19 14.58 -7.66 2.90
C ARG A 19 14.03 -7.35 1.50
N LEU A 20 12.74 -7.57 1.26
CA LEU A 20 12.13 -7.25 -0.05
C LEU A 20 12.20 -5.76 -0.36
N VAL A 21 12.03 -4.90 0.66
CA VAL A 21 12.18 -3.45 0.52
C VAL A 21 13.62 -3.09 0.18
N THR A 22 14.62 -3.64 0.89
CA THR A 22 16.03 -3.32 0.62
C THR A 22 16.52 -3.87 -0.71
N GLU A 23 16.06 -5.05 -1.13
CA GLU A 23 16.34 -5.61 -2.46
C GLU A 23 15.74 -4.73 -3.57
N ALA A 24 14.46 -4.33 -3.45
CA ALA A 24 13.82 -3.44 -4.40
C ALA A 24 14.49 -2.06 -4.44
N ALA A 25 14.89 -1.53 -3.29
CA ALA A 25 15.60 -0.26 -3.19
C ALA A 25 16.96 -0.33 -3.87
N ALA A 26 17.76 -1.37 -3.59
CA ALA A 26 19.07 -1.54 -4.20
C ALA A 26 18.98 -1.68 -5.73
N GLU A 27 17.99 -2.42 -6.24
CA GLU A 27 17.74 -2.55 -7.68
C GLU A 27 17.33 -1.22 -8.32
N ALA A 28 16.41 -0.47 -7.71
CA ALA A 28 15.94 0.81 -8.21
C ALA A 28 17.04 1.88 -8.18
N VAL A 29 17.82 1.95 -7.10
CA VAL A 29 18.96 2.87 -6.97
C VAL A 29 20.04 2.54 -7.99
N ALA A 30 20.38 1.26 -8.20
CA ALA A 30 21.37 0.87 -9.19
C ALA A 30 20.93 1.17 -10.63
N SER A 31 19.63 1.04 -10.95
CA SER A 31 19.11 1.22 -12.31
C SER A 31 18.73 2.66 -12.66
N SER A 32 18.25 3.45 -11.69
CA SER A 32 17.67 4.78 -11.94
C SER A 32 18.20 5.87 -11.01
N GLY A 33 19.07 5.54 -10.05
CA GLY A 33 19.63 6.48 -9.08
C GLY A 33 18.67 6.90 -7.96
N ARG A 34 17.44 6.37 -7.96
CA ARG A 34 16.39 6.69 -6.98
C ARG A 34 15.51 5.48 -6.71
N PHE A 35 14.95 5.37 -5.51
CA PHE A 35 13.90 4.41 -5.19
C PHE A 35 12.63 5.14 -4.78
N THR A 36 11.49 4.73 -5.33
CA THR A 36 10.18 5.33 -5.06
C THR A 36 9.28 4.35 -4.30
N LEU A 37 8.87 4.74 -3.09
CA LEU A 37 8.19 3.87 -2.13
C LEU A 37 6.87 4.49 -1.66
N GLY A 38 5.76 3.77 -1.83
CA GLY A 38 4.48 4.09 -1.20
C GLY A 38 4.24 3.29 0.07
N LEU A 39 3.77 3.93 1.13
CA LEU A 39 3.55 3.32 2.44
C LEU A 39 2.13 3.54 2.96
N SER A 40 1.46 2.45 3.33
CA SER A 40 0.22 2.51 4.14
C SER A 40 0.53 2.51 5.64
N GLY A 41 -0.39 3.02 6.44
CA GLY A 41 -0.27 3.01 7.91
C GLY A 41 -0.58 1.66 8.58
N GLY A 42 -1.03 1.74 9.84
CA GLY A 42 -1.43 0.57 10.62
C GLY A 42 -0.25 -0.31 11.06
N SER A 43 -0.43 -1.63 11.06
CA SER A 43 0.58 -2.59 11.56
C SER A 43 1.88 -2.60 10.75
N LEU A 44 1.87 -2.07 9.52
CA LEU A 44 3.06 -1.93 8.70
C LEU A 44 4.11 -1.04 9.35
N VAL A 45 3.70 0.02 10.05
CA VAL A 45 4.62 0.94 10.73
C VAL A 45 5.47 0.18 11.74
N ALA A 46 4.82 -0.59 12.62
CA ALA A 46 5.51 -1.35 13.66
C ALA A 46 6.42 -2.46 13.11
N LEU A 47 5.99 -3.13 12.02
CA LEU A 47 6.83 -4.13 11.35
C LEU A 47 8.10 -3.51 10.77
N LEU A 48 7.96 -2.39 10.05
CA LEU A 48 9.09 -1.71 9.42
C LEU A 48 9.98 -1.00 10.44
N ALA A 49 9.42 -0.40 11.49
CA ALA A 49 10.18 0.22 12.57
C ALA A 49 11.15 -0.77 13.23
N ARG A 50 10.74 -2.04 13.35
CA ARG A 50 11.56 -3.08 13.98
C ARG A 50 12.61 -3.66 13.02
N GLU A 51 12.24 -3.89 11.76
CA GLU A 51 13.02 -4.76 10.87
C GLU A 51 13.76 -4.01 9.76
N LEU A 52 13.29 -2.81 9.37
CA LEU A 52 13.90 -2.05 8.29
C LEU A 52 15.28 -1.47 8.65
N PRO A 53 15.51 -0.88 9.85
CA PRO A 53 16.83 -0.36 10.20
C PRO A 53 17.96 -1.40 10.12
N PRO A 54 17.87 -2.59 10.75
CA PRO A 54 18.94 -3.59 10.64
C PRO A 54 19.09 -4.14 9.21
N ALA A 55 18.00 -4.26 8.45
CA ALA A 55 18.07 -4.68 7.05
C ALA A 55 18.82 -3.67 6.18
N LEU A 56 18.63 -2.36 6.40
CA LEU A 56 19.33 -1.30 5.70
C LEU A 56 20.82 -1.26 6.05
N SER A 57 21.18 -1.48 7.32
CA SER A 57 22.59 -1.59 7.73
C SER A 57 23.31 -2.74 7.01
N ALA A 58 22.59 -3.82 6.69
CA ALA A 58 23.13 -4.97 5.95
C ALA A 58 23.11 -4.78 4.42
N ALA A 59 22.49 -3.73 3.89
CA ALA A 59 22.29 -3.52 2.46
C ALA A 59 22.71 -2.10 2.01
N PRO A 60 24.02 -1.80 1.89
CA PRO A 60 24.51 -0.46 1.53
C PRO A 60 23.99 0.07 0.19
N GLY A 61 23.62 -0.81 -0.75
CA GLY A 61 23.02 -0.40 -2.03
C GLY A 61 21.60 0.17 -1.91
N ALA A 62 20.94 -0.02 -0.77
CA ALA A 62 19.58 0.46 -0.48
C ALA A 62 19.56 1.82 0.23
N ASP A 63 20.55 2.69 -0.02
CA ASP A 63 20.75 3.98 0.65
C ASP A 63 19.45 4.81 0.78
N PRO A 64 18.92 5.03 2.00
CA PRO A 64 17.70 5.80 2.25
C PRO A 64 17.74 7.24 1.74
N SER A 65 18.92 7.84 1.57
CA SER A 65 19.05 9.19 1.01
C SER A 65 18.56 9.29 -0.44
N ARG A 66 18.46 8.14 -1.12
CA ARG A 66 17.97 8.01 -2.51
C ARG A 66 16.49 7.72 -2.60
N TRP A 67 15.78 7.70 -1.49
CA TRP A 67 14.38 7.29 -1.45
C TRP A 67 13.45 8.49 -1.56
N LEU A 68 12.44 8.38 -2.39
CA LEU A 68 11.26 9.24 -2.40
C LEU A 68 10.10 8.43 -1.83
N VAL A 69 9.59 8.87 -0.67
CA VAL A 69 8.50 8.21 0.05
C VAL A 69 7.21 9.02 -0.08
N ALA A 70 6.11 8.32 -0.35
CA ALA A 70 4.75 8.85 -0.28
C ALA A 70 3.86 7.92 0.57
N PHE A 71 2.76 8.45 1.09
CA PHE A 71 1.78 7.69 1.86
C PHE A 71 0.60 7.30 0.97
N CYS A 72 0.26 6.01 0.98
CA CYS A 72 -0.83 5.48 0.17
C CYS A 72 -2.21 5.96 0.66
N ASP A 73 -2.32 6.26 1.94
CA ASP A 73 -3.42 7.00 2.53
C ASP A 73 -2.97 7.76 3.78
N GLU A 74 -3.70 8.82 4.10
CA GLU A 74 -3.49 9.60 5.31
C GLU A 74 -4.83 10.06 5.90
N ARG A 75 -4.86 10.12 7.22
CA ARG A 75 -5.99 10.61 7.99
C ARG A 75 -5.78 12.11 8.13
N LEU A 76 -6.81 12.91 7.87
CA LEU A 76 -6.70 14.36 7.95
C LEU A 76 -6.78 14.82 9.40
N VAL A 77 -5.68 14.58 10.10
CA VAL A 77 -5.42 14.93 11.50
C VAL A 77 -4.04 15.60 11.58
N PRO A 78 -3.74 16.37 12.64
CA PRO A 78 -2.40 16.93 12.84
C PRO A 78 -1.30 15.86 12.81
N PRO A 79 -0.07 16.19 12.37
CA PRO A 79 1.03 15.22 12.29
C PRO A 79 1.39 14.54 13.62
N GLU A 80 1.13 15.18 14.74
CA GLU A 80 1.38 14.67 16.09
C GLU A 80 0.26 13.74 16.58
N HIS A 81 -0.86 13.69 15.85
CA HIS A 81 -2.00 12.87 16.22
C HIS A 81 -1.65 11.37 16.06
N PRO A 82 -2.04 10.49 17.01
CA PRO A 82 -1.71 9.06 16.97
C PRO A 82 -2.18 8.32 15.71
N GLU A 83 -3.22 8.84 15.05
CA GLU A 83 -3.77 8.27 13.81
C GLU A 83 -3.09 8.78 12.52
N SER A 84 -2.11 9.70 12.59
CA SER A 84 -1.35 10.15 11.42
C SER A 84 -0.37 9.06 10.97
N THR A 85 -0.54 8.56 9.74
CA THR A 85 0.38 7.63 9.11
C THR A 85 1.78 8.24 9.02
N GLY A 86 1.88 9.47 8.50
CA GLY A 86 3.14 10.18 8.34
C GLY A 86 3.82 10.52 9.67
N GLY A 87 3.05 10.91 10.68
CA GLY A 87 3.53 11.11 12.04
C GLY A 87 4.14 9.83 12.64
N ALA A 88 3.45 8.69 12.46
CA ALA A 88 3.92 7.39 12.94
C ALA A 88 5.22 6.97 12.23
N TYR A 89 5.31 7.11 10.90
CA TYR A 89 6.54 6.78 10.17
C TYR A 89 7.72 7.69 10.53
N ARG A 90 7.50 9.00 10.69
CA ARG A 90 8.55 9.93 11.12
C ARG A 90 9.10 9.56 12.49
N SER A 91 8.21 9.31 13.46
CA SER A 91 8.59 9.06 14.84
C SER A 91 9.18 7.67 15.07
N GLN A 92 8.69 6.65 14.36
CA GLN A 92 9.05 5.24 14.63
C GLN A 92 9.99 4.64 13.60
N VAL A 93 10.04 5.13 12.37
CA VAL A 93 10.86 4.51 11.30
C VAL A 93 11.98 5.44 10.89
N PHE A 94 11.65 6.63 10.39
CA PHE A 94 12.64 7.53 9.80
C PHE A 94 13.59 8.14 10.83
N SER A 95 13.15 8.29 12.08
CA SER A 95 13.99 8.70 13.21
C SER A 95 15.15 7.74 13.51
N GLN A 96 15.05 6.48 13.06
CA GLN A 96 16.08 5.46 13.24
C GLN A 96 17.05 5.36 12.05
N LEU A 97 16.78 6.08 10.95
CA LEU A 97 17.62 6.03 9.74
C LEU A 97 18.73 7.08 9.79
N PRO A 98 19.93 6.78 9.23
CA PRO A 98 21.02 7.74 9.21
C PRO A 98 20.68 8.96 8.32
N PRO A 99 21.11 10.18 8.70
CA PRO A 99 20.97 11.35 7.84
C PRO A 99 22.05 11.37 6.73
N PRO A 100 21.72 11.84 5.51
CA PRO A 100 20.39 12.25 5.05
C PRO A 100 19.45 11.05 4.85
N GLY A 101 18.25 11.13 5.41
CA GLY A 101 17.21 10.11 5.26
C GLY A 101 16.38 10.29 3.98
N PRO A 102 15.24 9.58 3.85
CA PRO A 102 14.37 9.68 2.68
C PRO A 102 13.75 11.08 2.51
N GLN A 103 13.51 11.47 1.27
CA GLN A 103 12.60 12.56 0.94
C GLN A 103 11.16 12.08 1.11
N VAL A 104 10.33 12.79 1.90
CA VAL A 104 8.96 12.35 2.23
C VAL A 104 7.93 13.37 1.76
N LEU A 105 7.01 12.95 0.89
CA LEU A 105 5.83 13.73 0.48
C LEU A 105 4.74 13.59 1.53
N SER A 106 4.17 14.72 1.95
CA SER A 106 3.20 14.77 3.05
C SER A 106 1.86 15.33 2.59
N VAL A 107 0.79 14.75 3.12
CA VAL A 107 -0.55 15.33 2.98
C VAL A 107 -0.66 16.49 3.97
N SER A 108 -1.21 17.62 3.52
CA SER A 108 -1.48 18.81 4.34
C SER A 108 -2.89 18.75 4.95
N PRO A 109 -3.06 18.28 6.22
CA PRO A 109 -4.37 18.10 6.84
C PRO A 109 -5.15 19.41 7.02
N GLU A 110 -4.47 20.54 7.08
CA GLU A 110 -5.05 21.88 7.25
C GLU A 110 -5.86 22.36 6.04
N LEU A 111 -5.67 21.79 4.85
CA LEU A 111 -6.36 22.20 3.61
C LEU A 111 -7.79 21.66 3.52
N GLY A 112 -8.16 20.70 4.37
CA GLY A 112 -9.42 19.97 4.27
C GLY A 112 -9.44 18.92 3.13
N PRO A 113 -10.43 18.00 3.10
CA PRO A 113 -10.41 16.77 2.29
C PRO A 113 -10.08 16.98 0.80
N ALA A 114 -10.91 17.76 0.10
CA ALA A 114 -10.78 17.92 -1.34
C ALA A 114 -9.50 18.69 -1.74
N ALA A 115 -9.12 19.73 -0.99
CA ALA A 115 -7.93 20.51 -1.31
C ALA A 115 -6.64 19.76 -0.94
N ALA A 116 -6.63 19.01 0.17
CA ALA A 116 -5.51 18.14 0.54
C ALA A 116 -5.26 17.05 -0.50
N ALA A 117 -6.31 16.44 -1.05
CA ALA A 117 -6.16 15.45 -2.14
C ALA A 117 -5.58 16.07 -3.41
N ARG A 118 -6.06 17.24 -3.83
CA ARG A 118 -5.52 17.96 -5.00
C ARG A 118 -4.06 18.37 -4.81
N ASP A 119 -3.74 18.96 -3.67
CA ASP A 119 -2.38 19.34 -3.33
C ASP A 119 -1.44 18.12 -3.35
N TYR A 120 -1.87 17.01 -2.76
CA TYR A 120 -1.09 15.78 -2.74
C TYR A 120 -0.88 15.18 -4.14
N GLU A 121 -1.92 15.20 -4.99
CA GLU A 121 -1.78 14.79 -6.39
C GLU A 121 -0.78 15.67 -7.14
N GLU A 122 -0.79 16.99 -6.94
CA GLU A 122 0.19 17.88 -7.54
C GLU A 122 1.62 17.61 -7.06
N GLN A 123 1.81 17.38 -5.75
CA GLN A 123 3.11 16.98 -5.20
C GLN A 123 3.64 15.72 -5.88
N LEU A 124 2.79 14.70 -6.03
CA LEU A 124 3.13 13.45 -6.72
C LEU A 124 3.50 13.70 -8.19
N ARG A 125 2.72 14.49 -8.92
CA ARG A 125 3.03 14.83 -10.33
C ARG A 125 4.37 15.57 -10.46
N LYS A 126 4.67 16.50 -9.55
CA LYS A 126 5.94 17.23 -9.52
C LYS A 126 7.13 16.31 -9.21
N ALA A 127 6.96 15.34 -8.31
CA ALA A 127 8.04 14.46 -7.88
C ALA A 127 8.36 13.32 -8.87
N PHE A 128 7.46 13.03 -9.81
CA PHE A 128 7.61 12.00 -10.85
C PHE A 128 7.67 12.65 -12.24
N PRO A 129 8.81 13.23 -12.64
CA PRO A 129 8.99 13.75 -14.00
C PRO A 129 8.99 12.57 -14.98
N GLY A 130 7.95 12.46 -15.81
CA GLY A 130 7.82 11.38 -16.78
C GLY A 130 6.38 11.10 -17.20
N PRO A 131 5.89 9.85 -17.09
CA PRO A 131 4.56 9.47 -17.59
C PRO A 131 3.44 10.27 -16.91
N ALA A 132 2.29 10.39 -17.60
CA ALA A 132 1.13 11.12 -17.10
C ALA A 132 0.60 10.59 -15.76
N VAL A 133 0.90 9.33 -15.42
CA VAL A 133 0.59 8.69 -14.14
C VAL A 133 1.91 8.33 -13.46
N PRO A 134 2.19 8.82 -12.23
CA PRO A 134 3.34 8.41 -11.43
C PRO A 134 3.43 6.89 -11.32
N GLN A 135 4.63 6.32 -11.47
CA GLN A 135 4.87 4.89 -11.31
C GLN A 135 5.86 4.68 -10.17
N PHE A 136 5.39 4.08 -9.08
CA PHE A 136 6.23 3.70 -7.95
C PHE A 136 7.00 2.41 -8.22
N ASP A 137 8.20 2.27 -7.66
CA ASP A 137 8.96 1.02 -7.69
C ASP A 137 8.31 -0.02 -6.78
N LEU A 138 7.83 0.41 -5.61
CA LEU A 138 7.18 -0.44 -4.62
C LEU A 138 6.07 0.30 -3.88
N LEU A 139 4.90 -0.30 -3.79
CA LEU A 139 3.85 0.09 -2.84
C LEU A 139 3.70 -0.97 -1.76
N LEU A 140 3.72 -0.56 -0.49
CA LEU A 140 3.42 -1.42 0.66
C LEU A 140 2.03 -1.08 1.19
N LEU A 141 1.10 -2.00 0.95
CA LEU A 141 -0.31 -1.84 1.25
C LEU A 141 -0.71 -2.68 2.46
N GLY A 142 -1.46 -2.07 3.38
CA GLY A 142 -2.10 -2.79 4.47
C GLY A 142 -3.45 -3.35 4.05
N LEU A 143 -3.90 -4.43 4.68
CA LEU A 143 -5.25 -4.97 4.49
C LEU A 143 -6.08 -4.81 5.76
N GLY A 144 -7.26 -4.20 5.66
CA GLY A 144 -8.30 -4.14 6.70
C GLY A 144 -8.98 -5.48 6.95
N PRO A 145 -9.59 -5.72 8.14
CA PRO A 145 -10.34 -6.97 8.41
C PRO A 145 -11.58 -7.14 7.51
N ASP A 146 -12.08 -6.02 6.98
CA ASP A 146 -13.15 -5.83 6.00
C ASP A 146 -12.64 -5.85 4.55
N GLY A 147 -11.33 -5.98 4.32
CA GLY A 147 -10.74 -6.07 2.98
C GLY A 147 -10.38 -4.74 2.34
N HIS A 148 -10.59 -3.61 3.01
CA HIS A 148 -10.11 -2.33 2.49
C HIS A 148 -8.57 -2.30 2.44
N THR A 149 -8.03 -1.57 1.48
CA THR A 149 -6.62 -1.14 1.45
C THR A 149 -6.60 0.38 1.33
N CYS A 150 -5.54 1.04 1.80
CA CYS A 150 -5.49 2.50 1.86
C CYS A 150 -6.76 3.01 2.59
N SER A 151 -7.47 3.98 2.01
CA SER A 151 -8.85 4.31 2.41
C SER A 151 -9.89 3.93 1.34
N LEU A 152 -9.65 2.85 0.61
CA LEU A 152 -10.56 2.30 -0.40
C LEU A 152 -11.42 1.20 0.23
N PHE A 153 -12.59 1.59 0.74
CA PHE A 153 -13.50 0.70 1.47
C PHE A 153 -14.46 -0.05 0.55
N PRO A 154 -14.80 -1.32 0.86
CA PRO A 154 -15.83 -2.06 0.12
C PRO A 154 -17.15 -1.27 0.05
N GLY A 155 -17.73 -1.21 -1.15
CA GLY A 155 -19.00 -0.50 -1.39
C GLY A 155 -18.90 1.03 -1.46
N HIS A 156 -17.71 1.62 -1.24
CA HIS A 156 -17.53 3.07 -1.33
C HIS A 156 -17.34 3.54 -2.78
N ALA A 157 -17.87 4.72 -3.13
CA ALA A 157 -17.83 5.26 -4.49
C ALA A 157 -16.42 5.46 -5.05
N LEU A 158 -15.42 5.71 -4.19
CA LEU A 158 -14.01 5.82 -4.61
C LEU A 158 -13.44 4.55 -5.28
N LEU A 159 -14.05 3.38 -5.08
CA LEU A 159 -13.67 2.18 -5.82
C LEU A 159 -14.01 2.27 -7.32
N GLN A 160 -14.89 3.20 -7.70
CA GLN A 160 -15.29 3.45 -9.09
C GLN A 160 -14.50 4.60 -9.73
N GLU A 161 -13.56 5.23 -9.02
CA GLU A 161 -12.74 6.32 -9.55
C GLU A 161 -11.75 5.79 -10.61
N GLN A 162 -11.75 6.40 -11.79
CA GLN A 162 -10.97 5.94 -12.95
C GLN A 162 -9.93 6.96 -13.44
N HIS A 163 -9.98 8.21 -12.99
CA HIS A 163 -9.21 9.31 -13.55
C HIS A 163 -8.32 10.00 -12.52
N SER A 164 -8.86 10.37 -11.36
CA SER A 164 -8.08 11.01 -10.29
C SER A 164 -7.06 10.03 -9.74
N LEU A 165 -5.85 10.51 -9.42
CA LEU A 165 -4.78 9.71 -8.83
C LEU A 165 -4.87 9.68 -7.30
N VAL A 166 -5.40 10.75 -6.73
CA VAL A 166 -5.65 10.90 -5.30
C VAL A 166 -7.11 11.29 -5.09
N GLY A 167 -7.77 10.57 -4.20
CA GLY A 167 -9.14 10.82 -3.75
C GLY A 167 -9.17 11.25 -2.29
N PHE A 168 -10.36 11.65 -1.83
CA PHE A 168 -10.61 11.98 -0.44
C PHE A 168 -11.91 11.35 0.04
N LEU A 169 -12.02 11.16 1.35
CA LEU A 169 -13.24 10.76 2.04
C LEU A 169 -13.60 11.82 3.07
N GLU A 170 -14.89 12.03 3.26
CA GLU A 170 -15.43 12.78 4.40
C GLU A 170 -16.18 11.88 5.40
N ASP A 171 -16.45 10.65 4.99
CA ASP A 171 -17.43 9.71 5.53
C ASP A 171 -16.85 8.30 5.64
N SER A 172 -15.52 8.19 5.86
CA SER A 172 -14.90 6.88 6.08
C SER A 172 -15.67 6.10 7.16
N PRO A 173 -16.03 4.82 6.90
CA PRO A 173 -16.76 3.99 7.85
C PRO A 173 -15.95 3.65 9.10
N LYS A 174 -14.66 4.06 9.14
CA LYS A 174 -13.77 3.94 10.29
C LYS A 174 -13.23 5.31 10.70
N PRO A 175 -13.19 5.63 12.00
CA PRO A 175 -12.59 6.87 12.47
C PRO A 175 -11.08 6.89 12.18
N PRO A 176 -10.48 8.07 11.96
CA PRO A 176 -11.13 9.35 11.63
C PRO A 176 -11.84 9.31 10.27
N PRO A 177 -12.96 10.06 10.09
CA PRO A 177 -13.79 9.95 8.89
C PRO A 177 -13.16 10.65 7.67
N ARG A 178 -12.37 11.70 7.89
CA ARG A 178 -11.73 12.49 6.83
C ARG A 178 -10.37 11.94 6.46
N ARG A 179 -10.18 11.60 5.18
CA ARG A 179 -8.99 10.91 4.69
C ARG A 179 -8.61 11.37 3.29
N VAL A 180 -7.34 11.22 2.95
CA VAL A 180 -6.81 11.32 1.58
C VAL A 180 -6.23 9.96 1.22
N THR A 181 -6.43 9.49 -0.01
CA THR A 181 -5.99 8.16 -0.44
C THR A 181 -5.55 8.15 -1.89
N MET A 182 -4.51 7.40 -2.19
CA MET A 182 -4.23 6.99 -3.56
C MET A 182 -5.40 6.16 -4.07
N THR A 183 -5.79 6.41 -5.32
CA THR A 183 -6.88 5.72 -6.01
C THR A 183 -6.35 4.54 -6.82
N LEU A 184 -7.26 3.73 -7.35
CA LEU A 184 -6.91 2.56 -8.15
C LEU A 184 -6.04 2.90 -9.39
N PRO A 185 -6.31 3.96 -10.17
CA PRO A 185 -5.42 4.38 -11.26
C PRO A 185 -3.95 4.50 -10.85
N LEU A 186 -3.67 5.08 -9.67
CA LEU A 186 -2.31 5.24 -9.17
C LEU A 186 -1.74 3.96 -8.56
N LEU A 187 -2.55 3.19 -7.81
CA LEU A 187 -2.09 1.91 -7.27
C LEU A 187 -1.72 0.92 -8.38
N ASN A 188 -2.48 0.92 -9.48
CA ASN A 188 -2.29 0.03 -10.64
C ASN A 188 -1.07 0.38 -11.50
N SER A 189 -0.52 1.59 -11.40
CA SER A 189 0.62 2.01 -12.21
C SER A 189 1.97 1.57 -11.62
N ALA A 190 2.00 1.18 -10.35
CA ALA A 190 3.20 0.76 -9.65
C ALA A 190 3.84 -0.50 -10.26
N ARG A 191 5.17 -0.58 -10.21
CA ARG A 191 5.95 -1.72 -10.71
C ARG A 191 5.73 -2.97 -9.87
N ARG A 192 5.64 -2.78 -8.55
CA ARG A 192 5.36 -3.84 -7.56
C ARG A 192 4.44 -3.30 -6.49
N VAL A 193 3.49 -4.14 -6.09
CA VAL A 193 2.59 -3.87 -4.96
C VAL A 193 2.66 -5.06 -4.02
N LEU A 194 3.07 -4.81 -2.78
CA LEU A 194 3.03 -5.79 -1.71
C LEU A 194 1.85 -5.52 -0.79
N LEU A 195 0.85 -6.39 -0.83
CA LEU A 195 -0.23 -6.38 0.16
C LEU A 195 0.21 -7.20 1.37
N VAL A 196 0.30 -6.54 2.52
CA VAL A 196 0.75 -7.12 3.79
C VAL A 196 -0.43 -7.13 4.76
N ALA A 197 -0.91 -8.33 5.07
CA ALA A 197 -1.77 -8.54 6.22
C ALA A 197 -0.92 -8.89 7.44
N ALA A 198 -1.42 -8.74 8.66
CA ALA A 198 -0.81 -9.29 9.87
C ALA A 198 -1.91 -9.48 10.92
N GLY A 199 -1.94 -10.64 11.60
CA GLY A 199 -2.89 -10.91 12.68
C GLY A 199 -4.18 -11.65 12.26
N ALA A 200 -4.76 -12.33 13.25
CA ALA A 200 -5.90 -13.24 13.05
C ALA A 200 -7.17 -12.55 12.54
N SER A 201 -7.38 -11.27 12.84
CA SER A 201 -8.55 -10.51 12.39
C SER A 201 -8.64 -10.36 10.87
N LYS A 202 -7.55 -10.61 10.13
CA LYS A 202 -7.52 -10.59 8.66
C LYS A 202 -7.86 -11.94 8.03
N ALA A 203 -7.90 -13.02 8.83
CA ALA A 203 -8.08 -14.36 8.31
C ALA A 203 -9.42 -14.56 7.55
N PRO A 204 -10.57 -14.02 8.00
CA PRO A 204 -11.83 -14.18 7.26
C PRO A 204 -11.76 -13.58 5.87
N VAL A 205 -11.28 -12.34 5.74
CA VAL A 205 -11.18 -11.69 4.42
C VAL A 205 -10.11 -12.33 3.54
N LEU A 206 -8.97 -12.76 4.10
CA LEU A 206 -7.96 -13.51 3.35
C LEU A 206 -8.46 -14.89 2.91
N LYS A 207 -9.42 -15.48 3.62
CA LYS A 207 -10.10 -16.71 3.21
C LYS A 207 -11.00 -16.44 2.02
N VAL A 208 -11.83 -15.39 2.06
CA VAL A 208 -12.65 -14.96 0.91
C VAL A 208 -11.79 -14.66 -0.31
N TRP A 209 -10.72 -13.88 -0.13
CA TRP A 209 -9.74 -13.62 -1.20
C TRP A 209 -9.10 -14.93 -1.68
N GLY A 210 -8.70 -15.81 -0.77
CA GLY A 210 -8.10 -17.10 -1.13
C GLY A 210 -9.06 -18.06 -1.83
N GLU A 211 -10.36 -18.01 -1.53
CA GLU A 211 -11.41 -18.83 -2.17
C GLU A 211 -11.74 -18.30 -3.55
N ILE A 212 -11.93 -16.99 -3.68
CA ILE A 212 -12.08 -16.32 -4.98
C ILE A 212 -10.88 -16.69 -5.83
N LEU A 213 -9.67 -16.40 -5.35
CA LEU A 213 -8.44 -16.65 -6.09
C LEU A 213 -8.19 -18.14 -6.30
N GLY A 214 -8.63 -18.99 -5.37
CA GLY A 214 -8.59 -20.45 -5.46
C GLY A 214 -9.56 -21.03 -6.48
N ILE A 215 -10.72 -20.42 -6.70
CA ILE A 215 -11.67 -20.78 -7.77
C ILE A 215 -11.04 -20.48 -9.13
N TRP A 216 -10.37 -19.34 -9.27
CA TRP A 216 -9.57 -19.00 -10.45
C TRP A 216 -8.36 -19.93 -10.60
N ALA A 217 -7.72 -20.28 -9.49
CA ALA A 217 -6.64 -21.25 -9.48
C ALA A 217 -7.11 -22.63 -10.04
N LYS A 218 -8.24 -23.12 -9.52
CA LYS A 218 -8.87 -24.40 -9.88
C LYS A 218 -9.49 -24.44 -11.28
N SER A 219 -9.79 -23.30 -11.90
CA SER A 219 -10.18 -23.23 -13.32
C SER A 219 -9.02 -23.48 -14.28
N GLY A 220 -7.83 -23.82 -13.77
CA GLY A 220 -6.60 -24.07 -14.53
C GLY A 220 -5.58 -22.93 -14.43
N ILE A 221 -5.84 -21.91 -13.61
CA ILE A 221 -5.03 -20.70 -13.44
C ILE A 221 -4.32 -20.71 -12.06
N TRP A 222 -3.73 -21.85 -11.65
CA TRP A 222 -2.76 -22.09 -10.53
C TRP A 222 -3.22 -22.99 -9.35
N GLY A 223 -2.26 -23.59 -8.61
CA GLY A 223 -2.48 -24.69 -7.64
C GLY A 223 -2.65 -24.29 -6.16
N GLU A 224 -3.25 -25.20 -5.39
CA GLU A 224 -3.74 -25.05 -3.98
C GLU A 224 -2.66 -24.88 -2.89
N ILE A 225 -2.95 -24.09 -1.83
CA ILE A 225 -2.33 -24.23 -0.48
C ILE A 225 -3.29 -23.77 0.64
N GLY A 226 -3.39 -24.55 1.72
CA GLY A 226 -4.15 -24.25 2.96
C GLY A 226 -3.29 -23.92 4.19
N GLY A 227 -3.93 -23.37 5.24
CA GLY A 227 -3.49 -23.44 6.65
C GLY A 227 -2.82 -22.20 7.29
N VAL A 228 -3.63 -21.31 7.88
CA VAL A 228 -3.36 -20.30 8.94
C VAL A 228 -2.22 -19.27 8.76
N GLY A 229 -2.63 -18.00 8.59
CA GLY A 229 -1.90 -16.84 9.16
C GLY A 229 -1.05 -16.00 8.19
N VAL A 230 -1.73 -15.19 7.35
CA VAL A 230 -1.22 -14.02 6.60
C VAL A 230 -0.41 -14.32 5.32
N LYS A 231 -0.89 -13.75 4.22
CA LYS A 231 -0.39 -13.89 2.84
C LYS A 231 0.20 -12.55 2.38
N ILE A 232 1.48 -12.49 2.01
CA ILE A 232 2.04 -11.36 1.24
C ILE A 232 1.68 -11.58 -0.23
N TRP A 233 1.09 -10.58 -0.88
CA TRP A 233 0.76 -10.63 -2.32
C TRP A 233 1.67 -9.68 -3.09
N ASP A 234 2.45 -10.18 -4.05
CA ASP A 234 3.15 -9.35 -5.06
C ASP A 234 2.31 -9.30 -6.35
N PHE A 235 1.70 -8.16 -6.66
CA PHE A 235 0.96 -7.98 -7.91
C PHE A 235 1.89 -7.48 -9.02
N ARG A 236 2.13 -8.35 -10.02
CA ARG A 236 2.71 -7.96 -11.32
C ARG A 236 1.66 -7.83 -12.44
N VAL A 237 0.38 -7.68 -12.11
CA VAL A 237 -0.73 -7.55 -13.08
C VAL A 237 -1.72 -6.51 -12.56
N LYS A 238 -2.32 -5.73 -13.47
CA LYS A 238 -3.26 -4.62 -13.20
C LYS A 238 -4.32 -5.03 -12.17
N PHE A 239 -4.31 -4.41 -11.00
CA PHE A 239 -5.08 -4.78 -9.81
C PHE A 239 -6.61 -4.65 -9.96
N TRP A 240 -7.11 -4.08 -11.07
CA TRP A 240 -8.55 -3.88 -11.32
C TRP A 240 -9.28 -5.03 -12.04
N GLU A 241 -8.61 -5.83 -12.87
CA GLU A 241 -9.25 -7.03 -13.48
C GLU A 241 -9.77 -7.98 -12.38
N PHE A 242 -9.17 -7.93 -11.18
CA PHE A 242 -9.56 -8.71 -10.02
C PHE A 242 -10.76 -8.17 -9.23
N TRP A 243 -11.02 -6.86 -9.19
CA TRP A 243 -12.01 -6.28 -8.26
C TRP A 243 -13.41 -6.17 -8.85
N GLY A 244 -13.54 -5.91 -10.16
CA GLY A 244 -14.84 -5.85 -10.85
C GLY A 244 -15.61 -7.18 -10.78
N GLU A 245 -14.89 -8.30 -10.91
CA GLU A 245 -15.49 -9.63 -10.83
C GLU A 245 -15.77 -10.08 -9.39
N ILE A 246 -14.97 -9.62 -8.40
CA ILE A 246 -15.23 -9.88 -6.97
C ILE A 246 -16.53 -9.23 -6.50
N LEU A 247 -16.81 -7.99 -6.91
CA LEU A 247 -18.07 -7.32 -6.60
C LEU A 247 -19.27 -8.03 -7.27
N GLY A 248 -19.08 -8.53 -8.50
CA GLY A 248 -20.07 -9.36 -9.19
C GLY A 248 -20.35 -10.69 -8.50
N ILE A 249 -19.30 -11.40 -8.02
CA ILE A 249 -19.40 -12.68 -7.30
C ILE A 249 -20.04 -12.51 -5.91
N LEU A 250 -19.82 -11.37 -5.24
CA LEU A 250 -20.44 -11.03 -3.96
C LEU A 250 -21.90 -10.54 -4.08
N GLY A 251 -22.49 -10.59 -5.28
CA GLY A 251 -23.89 -10.21 -5.51
C GLY A 251 -24.16 -8.70 -5.42
N LEU A 252 -23.11 -7.87 -5.43
CA LEU A 252 -23.24 -6.42 -5.50
C LEU A 252 -23.29 -6.02 -6.97
N ASN A 253 -24.50 -6.04 -7.51
CA ASN A 253 -24.79 -5.79 -8.92
C ASN A 253 -24.57 -4.29 -9.23
N LEU A 254 -23.40 -3.93 -9.76
CA LEU A 254 -23.24 -2.67 -10.49
C LEU A 254 -23.52 -2.99 -11.95
N GLY A 255 -24.67 -2.51 -12.44
CA GLY A 255 -25.07 -2.65 -13.83
C GLY A 255 -24.02 -2.02 -14.74
N PHE A 256 -23.23 -2.85 -15.40
CA PHE A 256 -22.40 -2.46 -16.53
C PHE A 256 -23.33 -2.14 -17.71
N LEU A 257 -23.46 -0.87 -18.05
CA LEU A 257 -23.97 -0.45 -19.35
C LEU A 257 -22.78 -0.02 -20.21
N GLY A 258 -22.57 -0.80 -21.28
CA GLY A 258 -22.11 -0.38 -22.61
C GLY A 258 -20.73 0.23 -22.74
#